data_AF-A0A150U0V5-F1
#
_entry.id   AF-A0A150U0V5-F1
#
_cell.length_a   1.000
_cell.length_b   1.000
_cell.length_c   1.000
_cell.angle_alpha   90.00
_cell.angle_beta   90.00
_cell.angle_gamma   90.00
#
_symmetry.space_group_name_H-M   'P 1'
#
loop_
_entity.id
_entity.type
_entity.pdbx_description
1 polymer ?
#
loop_
_entity_poly.entity_id
_entity_poly.type
_entity_poly.pdbx_seq_one_letter_code
_entity_poly.pdbx_strand_id
1 'polypeptide(L)'
;MRSFRLRLDITALELASGHDGLLRGAPEPVLLVAAYLLFPPDPGAPAPAGLTPPRPLGRTLVRFSAPQGRFPAVLTLRGPLSFKARARARDDGRILLLVLAVEEDTGKEVERLYAHLADAKHLRLWDLDAPVPSPSTLAELIAAPYLQGHAAPARVGVLDDGGDLRDTCRGDDFVGASAALVSTARHEDALRFHVVSADGRNDWTAVTAVSVD
;
A
#
# COMPACT_ATOMS: atom_id res chain seq x y z
N MET A 1 -21.68 -0.15 16.21
CA MET A 1 -20.22 -0.35 16.02
C MET A 1 -19.87 -1.78 16.38
N ARG A 2 -19.18 -2.51 15.50
CA ARG A 2 -18.73 -3.89 15.69
C ARG A 2 -17.23 -3.93 15.90
N SER A 3 -16.76 -4.79 16.80
CA SER A 3 -15.33 -5.09 16.94
C SER A 3 -14.89 -6.08 15.85
N PHE A 4 -13.70 -5.87 15.30
CA PHE A 4 -13.08 -6.81 14.36
C PHE A 4 -11.60 -6.99 14.67
N ARG A 5 -11.03 -8.10 14.20
CA ARG A 5 -9.58 -8.34 14.10
C ARG A 5 -9.20 -8.40 12.64
N LEU A 6 -8.22 -7.61 12.24
CA LEU A 6 -7.57 -7.68 10.92
C LEU A 6 -6.26 -8.46 11.06
N ARG A 7 -6.02 -9.37 10.14
CA ARG A 7 -4.73 -9.99 9.88
C ARG A 7 -4.40 -9.82 8.41
N LEU A 8 -3.17 -9.39 8.14
CA LEU A 8 -2.58 -9.37 6.81
C LEU A 8 -1.29 -10.17 6.89
N ASP A 9 -1.18 -11.21 6.06
CA ASP A 9 0.06 -11.96 5.91
C ASP A 9 0.69 -11.64 4.55
N ILE A 10 1.97 -11.29 4.56
CA ILE A 10 2.79 -11.20 3.35
C ILE A 10 3.54 -12.53 3.25
N THR A 11 3.35 -13.23 2.13
CA THR A 11 3.86 -14.60 1.94
C THR A 11 5.03 -14.65 0.98
N ALA A 12 4.98 -13.85 -0.09
CA ALA A 12 6.02 -13.76 -1.08
C ALA A 12 5.99 -12.41 -1.81
N LEU A 13 7.09 -12.09 -2.48
CA LEU A 13 7.18 -11.06 -3.49
C LEU A 13 7.56 -11.74 -4.81
N GLU A 14 6.73 -11.59 -5.83
CA GLU A 14 7.01 -12.07 -7.18
C GLU A 14 7.61 -10.90 -7.99
N LEU A 15 8.74 -11.11 -8.66
CA LEU A 15 9.42 -10.12 -9.47
C LEU A 15 9.38 -10.60 -10.92
N ALA A 16 8.58 -9.94 -11.75
CA ALA A 16 8.56 -10.19 -13.19
C ALA A 16 9.85 -9.67 -13.84
N SER A 17 10.32 -8.50 -13.39
CA SER A 17 11.62 -7.92 -13.71
C SER A 17 12.16 -7.09 -12.55
N GLY A 18 13.48 -6.92 -12.50
CA GLY A 18 14.14 -6.08 -11.51
C GLY A 18 15.44 -5.48 -12.05
N HIS A 19 15.76 -4.25 -11.63
CA HIS A 19 16.92 -3.53 -12.12
C HIS A 19 17.55 -2.64 -11.05
N ASP A 20 18.76 -3.00 -10.64
CA ASP A 20 19.61 -2.20 -9.74
C ASP A 20 20.56 -1.31 -10.56
N GLY A 21 20.02 -0.14 -10.94
CA GLY A 21 20.75 1.02 -11.47
C GLY A 21 22.00 0.75 -12.33
N LEU A 22 23.06 1.53 -12.08
CA LEU A 22 24.30 1.52 -12.87
C LEU A 22 25.23 0.33 -12.54
N LEU A 23 25.01 -0.36 -11.43
CA LEU A 23 25.93 -1.37 -10.89
C LEU A 23 25.61 -2.81 -11.31
N ARG A 24 24.53 -3.01 -12.08
CA ARG A 24 24.11 -4.33 -12.60
C ARG A 24 23.89 -5.37 -11.49
N GLY A 25 23.59 -4.93 -10.27
CA GLY A 25 23.24 -5.82 -9.17
C GLY A 25 21.81 -6.33 -9.29
N ALA A 26 21.36 -7.02 -8.24
CA ALA A 26 19.98 -7.45 -8.11
C ALA A 26 19.29 -6.50 -7.12
N PRO A 27 18.03 -6.09 -7.36
CA PRO A 27 17.37 -5.11 -6.50
C PRO A 27 17.29 -5.60 -5.06
N GLU A 28 17.33 -4.67 -4.11
CA GLU A 28 17.11 -4.92 -2.68
C GLU A 28 15.67 -4.52 -2.31
N PRO A 29 14.70 -5.45 -2.39
CA PRO A 29 13.30 -5.07 -2.40
C PRO A 29 12.79 -4.87 -0.97
N VAL A 30 12.12 -3.76 -0.75
CA VAL A 30 11.43 -3.43 0.49
C VAL A 30 9.97 -3.15 0.21
N LEU A 31 9.10 -3.79 1.00
CA LEU A 31 7.68 -3.45 1.05
C LEU A 31 7.38 -2.73 2.35
N LEU A 32 6.77 -1.56 2.26
CA LEU A 32 6.12 -0.91 3.40
C LEU A 32 4.61 -1.09 3.27
N VAL A 33 3.96 -1.48 4.35
CA VAL A 33 2.52 -1.75 4.33
C VAL A 33 1.84 -1.01 5.46
N ALA A 34 0.72 -0.37 5.16
CA ALA A 34 -0.10 0.35 6.12
C ALA A 34 -1.58 -0.02 5.99
N ALA A 35 -2.29 0.03 7.11
CA ALA A 35 -3.73 -0.16 7.15
C ALA A 35 -4.41 1.00 7.87
N TYR A 36 -5.50 1.49 7.29
CA TYR A 36 -6.32 2.57 7.83
C TYR A 36 -7.78 2.17 7.85
N LEU A 37 -8.50 2.48 8.93
CA LEU A 37 -9.95 2.41 8.94
C LEU A 37 -10.52 3.72 8.40
N LEU A 38 -11.28 3.60 7.32
CA LEU A 38 -12.02 4.69 6.70
C LEU A 38 -13.48 4.64 7.16
N PHE A 39 -14.08 5.81 7.26
CA PHE A 39 -15.47 5.98 7.66
C PHE A 39 -16.24 6.66 6.54
N PRO A 40 -17.49 6.25 6.27
CA PRO A 40 -18.31 6.95 5.31
C PRO A 40 -18.63 8.36 5.81
N PRO A 41 -18.85 9.31 4.88
CA PRO A 41 -19.28 10.65 5.25
C PRO A 41 -20.63 10.59 5.97
N ASP A 42 -20.85 11.51 6.91
CA ASP A 42 -22.12 11.57 7.60
C ASP A 42 -23.25 12.00 6.63
N PRO A 43 -24.40 11.30 6.58
CA PRO A 43 -25.44 11.49 5.56
C PRO A 43 -26.08 12.89 5.47
N GLY A 44 -25.78 13.80 6.39
CA GLY A 44 -26.32 15.16 6.44
C GLY A 44 -25.27 16.27 6.49
N ALA A 45 -23.98 15.94 6.38
CA ALA A 45 -22.92 16.93 6.42
C ALA A 45 -22.51 17.35 4.99
N PRO A 46 -22.42 18.65 4.67
CA PRO A 46 -21.94 19.09 3.37
C PRO A 46 -20.48 18.65 3.17
N ALA A 47 -20.16 18.03 2.04
CA ALA A 47 -18.77 17.79 1.65
C ALA A 47 -18.05 19.15 1.45
N PRO A 48 -16.82 19.34 1.95
CA PRO A 48 -15.93 18.36 2.60
C PRO A 48 -16.04 18.31 4.15
N ALA A 49 -16.93 19.09 4.77
CA ALA A 49 -17.06 19.23 6.23
C ALA A 49 -17.60 17.98 6.96
N GLY A 50 -18.00 16.93 6.22
CA GLY A 50 -18.52 15.66 6.75
C GLY A 50 -17.54 14.50 6.77
N LEU A 51 -16.28 14.70 6.39
CA LEU A 51 -15.29 13.62 6.34
C LEU A 51 -14.69 13.36 7.72
N THR A 52 -14.83 12.13 8.20
CA THR A 52 -14.16 11.69 9.43
C THR A 52 -12.71 11.32 9.11
N PRO A 53 -11.72 11.82 9.89
CA PRO A 53 -10.33 11.44 9.70
C PRO A 53 -10.13 9.91 9.74
N PRO A 54 -9.31 9.35 8.82
CA PRO A 54 -8.97 7.94 8.85
C PRO A 54 -8.28 7.58 10.16
N ARG A 55 -8.58 6.40 10.69
CA ARG A 55 -7.89 5.90 11.88
C ARG A 55 -6.80 4.92 11.48
N PRO A 56 -5.50 5.19 11.73
CA PRO A 56 -4.44 4.23 11.52
C PRO A 56 -4.72 2.96 12.34
N LEU A 57 -4.67 1.80 11.68
CA LEU A 57 -4.70 0.48 12.32
C LEU A 57 -3.29 -0.03 12.59
N GLY A 58 -2.33 0.44 11.81
CA GLY A 58 -0.90 0.21 12.00
C GLY A 58 -0.16 0.14 10.67
N ARG A 59 1.13 -0.16 10.76
CA ARG A 59 2.04 -0.29 9.63
C ARG A 59 3.11 -1.34 9.92
N THR A 60 3.72 -1.86 8.89
CA THR A 60 4.84 -2.80 8.98
C THR A 60 5.72 -2.67 7.73
N LEU A 61 6.88 -3.31 7.75
CA LEU A 61 7.76 -3.40 6.58
C LEU A 61 8.34 -4.80 6.46
N VAL A 62 8.66 -5.19 5.24
CA VAL A 62 9.38 -6.42 4.91
C VAL A 62 10.57 -6.04 4.05
N ARG A 63 11.76 -6.51 4.44
CA ARG A 63 12.94 -6.52 3.59
C ARG A 63 13.12 -7.91 3.02
N PHE A 64 13.30 -8.01 1.71
CA PHE A 64 13.59 -9.26 1.02
C PHE A 64 15.08 -9.36 0.74
N SER A 65 15.62 -10.58 0.76
CA SER A 65 16.97 -10.80 0.25
C SER A 65 17.00 -10.55 -1.25
N ALA A 66 18.06 -9.92 -1.74
CA ALA A 66 18.26 -9.70 -3.17
C ALA A 66 18.12 -11.01 -3.96
N PRO A 67 17.40 -11.00 -5.11
CA PRO A 67 17.15 -12.22 -5.87
C PRO A 67 18.45 -12.81 -6.40
N GLN A 68 18.60 -14.12 -6.24
CA GLN A 68 19.71 -14.88 -6.82
C GLN A 68 19.26 -15.45 -8.16
N GLY A 69 19.97 -15.12 -9.25
CA GLY A 69 19.73 -15.69 -10.57
C GLY A 69 19.02 -14.75 -11.55
N ARG A 70 18.15 -15.31 -12.41
CA ARG A 70 17.47 -14.58 -13.49
C ARG A 70 16.01 -14.33 -13.12
N PHE A 71 15.44 -13.29 -13.73
CA PHE A 71 14.00 -13.03 -13.68
C PHE A 71 13.22 -13.91 -14.68
N PRO A 72 11.95 -14.24 -14.41
CA PRO A 72 11.19 -13.88 -13.20
C PRO A 72 11.69 -14.62 -11.95
N ALA A 73 11.54 -14.00 -10.78
CA ALA A 73 11.98 -14.55 -9.50
C ALA A 73 10.85 -14.48 -8.45
N VAL A 74 10.87 -15.39 -7.48
CA VAL A 74 9.96 -15.37 -6.33
C VAL A 74 10.77 -15.33 -5.05
N LEU A 75 10.58 -14.27 -4.27
CA LEU A 75 11.23 -14.08 -2.97
C LEU A 75 10.25 -14.51 -1.88
N THR A 76 10.54 -15.66 -1.27
CA THR A 76 9.76 -16.20 -0.15
C THR A 76 10.38 -15.78 1.17
N LEU A 77 9.53 -15.49 2.15
CA LEU A 77 9.99 -15.26 3.52
C LEU A 77 10.23 -16.58 4.25
N ARG A 78 11.17 -16.60 5.21
CA ARG A 78 11.40 -17.78 6.09
C ARG A 78 10.16 -18.14 6.95
N GLY A 79 9.22 -17.21 7.06
CA GLY A 79 7.87 -17.37 7.59
C GLY A 79 7.03 -16.15 7.22
N PRO A 80 5.69 -16.23 7.21
CA PRO A 80 4.86 -15.10 6.82
C PRO A 80 5.11 -13.91 7.75
N LEU A 81 5.28 -12.71 7.18
CA LEU A 81 5.18 -11.51 7.99
C LEU A 81 3.70 -11.24 8.25
N SER A 82 3.27 -11.40 9.50
CA SER A 82 1.89 -11.11 9.92
C SER A 82 1.77 -9.73 10.55
N PHE A 83 1.00 -8.86 9.90
CA PHE A 83 0.45 -7.64 10.49
C PHE A 83 -0.91 -7.94 11.13
N LYS A 84 -1.12 -7.52 12.38
CA LYS A 84 -2.36 -7.75 13.12
C LYS A 84 -2.86 -6.46 13.75
N ALA A 85 -4.15 -6.18 13.62
CA ALA A 85 -4.80 -5.04 14.24
C ALA A 85 -6.16 -5.42 14.83
N ARG A 86 -6.60 -4.69 15.85
CA ARG A 86 -7.94 -4.81 16.42
C ARG A 86 -8.56 -3.43 16.50
N ALA A 87 -9.82 -3.33 16.08
CA ALA A 87 -10.52 -2.06 16.03
C ALA A 87 -12.04 -2.23 16.15
N ARG A 88 -12.74 -1.10 16.26
CA ARG A 88 -14.21 -1.02 16.19
C ARG A 88 -14.63 -0.18 15.00
N ALA A 89 -15.51 -0.67 14.15
CA ALA A 89 -16.01 0.05 12.97
C ALA A 89 -17.54 0.15 12.98
N ARG A 90 -18.08 1.07 12.18
CA ARG A 90 -19.48 1.04 11.73
C ARG A 90 -19.60 -0.06 10.66
N ASP A 91 -20.82 -0.54 10.39
CA ASP A 91 -21.03 -1.67 9.46
C ASP A 91 -20.66 -1.32 8.00
N ASP A 92 -20.67 -0.03 7.69
CA ASP A 92 -20.30 0.59 6.42
C ASP A 92 -18.85 1.13 6.39
N GLY A 93 -18.08 0.89 7.45
CA GLY A 93 -16.64 1.19 7.48
C GLY A 93 -15.86 0.32 6.50
N ARG A 94 -14.73 0.84 5.99
CA ARG A 94 -13.84 0.12 5.08
C ARG A 94 -12.40 0.20 5.56
N ILE A 95 -11.64 -0.85 5.32
CA ILE A 95 -10.21 -0.87 5.64
C ILE A 95 -9.45 -0.58 4.35
N LEU A 96 -8.67 0.50 4.34
CA LEU A 96 -7.69 0.76 3.30
C LEU A 96 -6.41 0.00 3.63
N LEU A 97 -5.99 -0.87 2.71
CA LEU A 97 -4.67 -1.49 2.70
C LEU A 97 -3.82 -0.75 1.66
N LEU A 98 -2.63 -0.29 2.05
CA LEU A 98 -1.68 0.40 1.19
C LEU A 98 -0.35 -0.32 1.24
N VAL A 99 0.18 -0.69 0.08
CA VAL A 99 1.52 -1.25 -0.12
C VAL A 99 2.35 -0.24 -0.91
N LEU A 100 3.52 0.10 -0.38
CA LEU A 100 4.57 0.85 -1.07
C LEU A 100 5.74 -0.10 -1.32
N ALA A 101 6.33 -0.03 -2.50
CA ALA A 101 7.53 -0.78 -2.84
C ALA A 101 8.68 0.18 -3.14
N VAL A 102 9.83 -0.14 -2.55
CA VAL A 102 11.07 0.62 -2.65
C VAL A 102 12.21 -0.36 -2.91
N GLU A 103 13.12 0.00 -3.79
CA GLU A 103 14.44 -0.59 -3.90
C GLU A 103 15.40 0.19 -2.97
N GLU A 104 15.88 -0.48 -1.93
CA GLU A 104 16.68 0.13 -0.86
C GLU A 104 18.16 0.16 -1.24
N ASP A 105 18.79 1.34 -1.18
CA ASP A 105 20.25 1.52 -1.32
C ASP A 105 20.80 2.14 -0.02
N THR A 106 20.21 3.24 0.43
CA THR A 106 20.63 3.93 1.66
C THR A 106 19.73 3.69 2.87
N GLY A 107 18.46 3.31 2.64
CA GLY A 107 17.43 3.10 3.67
C GLY A 107 16.80 4.37 4.25
N LYS A 108 17.21 5.56 3.79
CA LYS A 108 16.72 6.84 4.32
C LYS A 108 15.27 7.10 3.94
N GLU A 109 14.90 6.82 2.70
CA GLU A 109 13.53 6.98 2.26
C GLU A 109 12.64 5.89 2.86
N VAL A 110 13.15 4.68 3.04
CA VAL A 110 12.43 3.62 3.77
C VAL A 110 12.09 4.07 5.19
N GLU A 111 13.04 4.65 5.94
CA GLU A 111 12.81 5.20 7.28
C GLU A 111 11.75 6.32 7.25
N ARG A 112 11.90 7.28 6.33
CA ARG A 112 11.02 8.44 6.18
C ARG A 112 9.59 8.03 5.83
N LEU A 113 9.42 7.17 4.82
CA LEU A 113 8.12 6.64 4.40
C LEU A 113 7.48 5.81 5.51
N TYR A 114 8.26 4.99 6.21
CA TYR A 114 7.76 4.24 7.35
C TYR A 114 7.25 5.18 8.45
N ALA A 115 7.90 6.32 8.70
CA ALA A 115 7.37 7.33 9.63
C ALA A 115 6.08 7.98 9.11
N HIS A 116 6.02 8.37 7.83
CA HIS A 116 4.84 9.02 7.24
C HIS A 116 3.60 8.13 7.26
N LEU A 117 3.76 6.82 7.01
CA LEU A 117 2.65 5.85 7.08
C LEU A 117 1.98 5.79 8.46
N ALA A 118 2.58 6.35 9.52
CA ALA A 118 1.96 6.45 10.84
C ALA A 118 0.71 7.32 10.87
N ASP A 119 0.67 8.36 10.04
CA ASP A 119 -0.32 9.43 10.11
C ASP A 119 -0.87 9.71 8.71
N ALA A 120 -2.15 9.40 8.55
CA ALA A 120 -2.88 9.49 7.29
C ALA A 120 -2.84 10.89 6.65
N LYS A 121 -2.59 11.94 7.44
CA LYS A 121 -2.58 13.33 6.92
C LYS A 121 -1.46 13.60 5.92
N HIS A 122 -0.37 12.81 6.00
CA HIS A 122 0.79 12.99 5.14
C HIS A 122 0.59 12.42 3.74
N LEU A 123 -0.51 11.71 3.47
CA LEU A 123 -0.65 10.94 2.24
C LEU A 123 -1.86 11.37 1.44
N ARG A 124 -1.67 11.49 0.12
CA ARG A 124 -2.76 11.56 -0.86
C ARG A 124 -2.52 10.53 -1.94
N LEU A 125 -3.59 9.86 -2.37
CA LEU A 125 -3.56 8.84 -3.40
C LEU A 125 -4.38 9.26 -4.61
N TRP A 126 -3.97 8.84 -5.80
CA TRP A 126 -4.78 8.95 -7.01
C TRP A 126 -4.64 7.70 -7.87
N ASP A 127 -5.57 7.56 -8.81
CA ASP A 127 -5.54 6.52 -9.84
C ASP A 127 -4.41 6.79 -10.85
N LEU A 128 -3.45 5.86 -10.97
CA LEU A 128 -2.37 5.99 -11.95
C LEU A 128 -2.83 5.85 -13.39
N ASP A 129 -3.97 5.20 -13.62
CA ASP A 129 -4.51 4.98 -14.96
C ASP A 129 -5.41 6.17 -15.39
N ALA A 130 -5.63 7.15 -14.52
CA ALA A 130 -6.37 8.37 -14.85
C ALA A 130 -5.57 9.30 -15.78
N PRO A 131 -6.21 9.92 -16.79
CA PRO A 131 -5.53 10.79 -17.75
C PRO A 131 -4.97 12.08 -17.13
N VAL A 132 -5.54 12.51 -15.99
CA VAL A 132 -5.10 13.68 -15.24
C VAL A 132 -5.03 13.29 -13.76
N PRO A 133 -3.87 13.47 -13.08
CA PRO A 133 -3.76 13.19 -11.66
C PRO A 133 -4.75 14.00 -10.83
N SER A 134 -5.51 13.33 -9.96
CA SER A 134 -6.44 13.97 -9.03
C SER A 134 -6.29 13.36 -7.62
N PRO A 135 -5.30 13.85 -6.84
CA PRO A 135 -4.98 13.30 -5.52
C PRO A 135 -6.08 13.54 -4.50
N SER A 136 -6.52 12.45 -3.87
CA SER A 136 -7.50 12.42 -2.79
C SER A 136 -6.82 12.15 -1.45
N THR A 137 -7.28 12.80 -0.40
CA THR A 137 -6.95 12.43 0.99
C THR A 137 -7.42 11.01 1.27
N LEU A 138 -6.80 10.34 2.25
CA LEU A 138 -7.21 8.98 2.61
C LEU A 138 -8.69 8.88 3.05
N ALA A 139 -9.29 9.96 3.58
CA ALA A 139 -10.71 9.99 3.94
C ALA A 139 -11.63 9.90 2.72
N GLU A 140 -11.28 10.60 1.64
CA GLU A 140 -12.06 10.66 0.40
C GLU A 140 -12.04 9.32 -0.36
N LEU A 141 -11.00 8.51 -0.14
CA LEU A 141 -10.82 7.23 -0.83
C LEU A 141 -11.93 6.22 -0.59
N ILE A 142 -12.69 6.34 0.49
CA ILE A 142 -13.82 5.43 0.73
C ILE A 142 -14.85 5.47 -0.40
N ALA A 143 -14.93 6.59 -1.15
CA ALA A 143 -15.80 6.78 -2.30
C ALA A 143 -15.07 6.74 -3.65
N ALA A 144 -13.75 6.50 -3.67
CA ALA A 144 -12.95 6.54 -4.89
C ALA A 144 -13.30 5.39 -5.85
N PRO A 145 -13.79 5.66 -7.08
CA PRO A 145 -14.28 4.63 -8.00
C PRO A 145 -13.24 3.55 -8.36
N TYR A 146 -11.97 3.95 -8.52
CA TYR A 146 -10.86 3.04 -8.86
C TYR A 146 -10.52 2.06 -7.72
N LEU A 147 -11.03 2.30 -6.51
CA LEU A 147 -10.98 1.36 -5.38
C LEU A 147 -12.31 0.68 -5.09
N GLN A 148 -13.41 1.10 -5.75
CA GLN A 148 -14.72 0.47 -5.65
C GLN A 148 -14.84 -0.66 -6.70
N GLY A 149 -14.26 -1.81 -6.40
CA GLY A 149 -14.37 -3.00 -7.24
C GLY A 149 -13.89 -4.25 -6.52
N HIS A 150 -14.66 -5.35 -6.56
CA HIS A 150 -14.40 -6.56 -5.77
C HIS A 150 -13.44 -7.56 -6.45
N ALA A 151 -12.37 -7.11 -7.12
CA ALA A 151 -11.52 -8.07 -7.85
C ALA A 151 -10.01 -7.94 -7.63
N ALA A 152 -9.46 -6.73 -7.44
CA ALA A 152 -8.02 -6.59 -7.28
C ALA A 152 -7.65 -5.26 -6.60
N PRO A 153 -6.52 -5.23 -5.86
CA PRO A 153 -5.85 -3.98 -5.54
C PRO A 153 -5.57 -3.15 -6.79
N ALA A 154 -5.74 -1.83 -6.71
CA ALA A 154 -5.43 -0.90 -7.78
C ALA A 154 -4.00 -0.36 -7.62
N ARG A 155 -3.34 -0.03 -8.73
CA ARG A 155 -2.09 0.75 -8.70
C ARG A 155 -2.42 2.20 -8.43
N VAL A 156 -1.70 2.83 -7.53
CA VAL A 156 -1.98 4.20 -7.10
C VAL A 156 -0.73 5.05 -7.11
N GLY A 157 -0.89 6.33 -7.41
CA GLY A 157 0.13 7.31 -7.20
C GLY A 157 0.08 7.75 -5.75
N VAL A 158 1.23 8.16 -5.21
CA VAL A 158 1.35 8.59 -3.82
C VAL A 158 2.03 9.94 -3.78
N LEU A 159 1.34 10.90 -3.17
CA LEU A 159 1.88 12.19 -2.79
C LEU A 159 2.09 12.12 -1.30
N ASP A 160 3.23 12.60 -0.85
CA ASP A 160 3.39 12.99 0.53
C ASP A 160 3.71 14.48 0.69
N ASP A 161 4.09 14.90 1.90
CA ASP A 161 4.43 16.29 2.21
C ASP A 161 5.55 16.85 1.30
N GLY A 162 6.41 15.99 0.74
CA GLY A 162 7.49 16.36 -0.16
C GLY A 162 7.08 16.46 -1.63
N GLY A 163 5.97 15.85 -2.03
CA GLY A 163 5.51 15.76 -3.42
C GLY A 163 5.26 14.33 -3.88
N ASP A 164 5.33 14.08 -5.19
CA ASP A 164 5.16 12.74 -5.78
C ASP A 164 6.34 11.86 -5.37
N LEU A 165 6.05 10.69 -4.79
CA LEU A 165 7.10 9.76 -4.37
C LEU A 165 7.98 9.30 -5.55
N ARG A 166 7.46 9.30 -6.78
CA ARG A 166 8.23 9.01 -8.00
C ARG A 166 9.31 10.05 -8.29
N ASP A 167 9.13 11.28 -7.82
CA ASP A 167 10.06 12.40 -8.05
C ASP A 167 10.91 12.73 -6.82
N THR A 168 10.44 12.34 -5.63
CA THR A 168 10.99 12.80 -4.34
C THR A 168 11.77 11.74 -3.58
N CYS A 169 11.54 10.44 -3.82
CA CYS A 169 12.39 9.39 -3.27
C CYS A 169 13.78 9.44 -3.94
N ARG A 170 14.80 9.78 -3.15
CA ARG A 170 16.18 9.92 -3.61
C ARG A 170 17.11 9.06 -2.78
N GLY A 171 17.99 8.31 -3.45
CA GLY A 171 18.94 7.41 -2.78
C GLY A 171 18.31 6.11 -2.27
N ASP A 172 17.01 5.93 -2.48
CA ASP A 172 16.31 4.65 -2.55
C ASP A 172 15.28 4.83 -3.68
N ASP A 173 15.12 3.85 -4.56
CA ASP A 173 14.31 4.01 -5.77
C ASP A 173 12.86 3.56 -5.50
N PHE A 174 11.91 4.49 -5.67
CA PHE A 174 10.49 4.19 -5.50
C PHE A 174 9.98 3.35 -6.68
N VAL A 175 9.59 2.11 -6.39
CA VAL A 175 9.05 1.20 -7.40
C VAL A 175 7.57 1.46 -7.63
N GLY A 176 6.79 1.74 -6.60
CA GLY A 176 5.38 2.06 -6.80
C GLY A 176 4.50 1.77 -5.61
N ALA A 177 3.20 1.97 -5.79
CA ALA A 177 2.22 1.70 -4.76
C ALA A 177 0.96 1.04 -5.30
N SER A 178 0.33 0.28 -4.42
CA SER A 178 -0.95 -0.37 -4.68
C SER A 178 -1.84 -0.32 -3.45
N ALA A 179 -3.14 -0.15 -3.67
CA ALA A 179 -4.11 0.00 -2.61
C ALA A 179 -5.37 -0.84 -2.84
N ALA A 180 -5.99 -1.28 -1.75
CA ALA A 180 -7.26 -2.00 -1.79
C ALA A 180 -8.17 -1.54 -0.65
N LEU A 181 -9.48 -1.54 -0.90
CA LEU A 181 -10.50 -1.36 0.13
C LEU A 181 -11.15 -2.70 0.46
N VAL A 182 -10.93 -3.19 1.68
CA VAL A 182 -11.56 -4.42 2.17
C VAL A 182 -12.67 -4.12 3.18
N SER A 183 -13.59 -5.06 3.33
CA SER A 183 -14.73 -4.93 4.24
C SER A 183 -14.30 -4.97 5.71
N THR A 184 -15.09 -4.40 6.63
CA THR A 184 -14.95 -4.69 8.07
C THR A 184 -15.77 -5.90 8.51
N ALA A 185 -16.60 -6.46 7.62
CA ALA A 185 -17.31 -7.71 7.86
C ALA A 185 -16.36 -8.91 7.78
N ARG A 186 -16.80 -10.06 8.31
CA ARG A 186 -15.96 -11.27 8.32
C ARG A 186 -15.73 -11.77 6.90
N HIS A 187 -14.45 -11.92 6.51
CA HIS A 187 -14.05 -12.43 5.21
C HIS A 187 -12.59 -12.89 5.23
N GLU A 188 -12.21 -13.62 4.18
CA GLU A 188 -10.83 -13.97 3.85
C GLU A 188 -10.61 -13.69 2.37
N ASP A 189 -9.59 -12.90 2.05
CA ASP A 189 -9.23 -12.52 0.68
C ASP A 189 -7.77 -12.88 0.39
N ALA A 190 -7.52 -13.35 -0.83
CA ALA A 190 -6.17 -13.44 -1.38
C ALA A 190 -5.94 -12.24 -2.29
N LEU A 191 -5.13 -11.27 -1.83
CA LEU A 191 -4.87 -10.03 -2.56
C LEU A 191 -3.45 -10.03 -3.13
N ARG A 192 -3.34 -9.52 -4.36
CA ARG A 192 -2.08 -9.39 -5.09
C ARG A 192 -1.85 -7.92 -5.39
N PHE A 193 -0.92 -7.31 -4.67
CA PHE A 193 -0.61 -5.88 -4.80
C PHE A 193 0.49 -5.72 -5.85
N HIS A 194 0.10 -5.36 -7.07
CA HIS A 194 1.00 -5.13 -8.20
C HIS A 194 1.57 -3.71 -8.16
N VAL A 195 2.87 -3.55 -8.32
CA VAL A 195 3.59 -2.27 -8.30
C VAL A 195 4.65 -2.27 -9.40
N VAL A 196 4.79 -1.14 -10.10
CA VAL A 196 5.69 -1.03 -11.25
C VAL A 196 6.34 0.35 -11.27
N SER A 197 7.67 0.39 -11.45
CA SER A 197 8.43 1.63 -11.54
C SER A 197 7.98 2.47 -12.74
N ALA A 198 8.18 3.78 -12.67
CA ALA A 198 7.77 4.70 -13.73
C ALA A 198 8.38 4.37 -15.11
N ASP A 199 9.59 3.79 -15.12
CA ASP A 199 10.29 3.34 -16.33
C ASP A 199 10.01 1.88 -16.71
N GLY A 200 9.18 1.17 -15.94
CA GLY A 200 8.80 -0.22 -16.17
C GLY A 200 9.89 -1.26 -15.90
N ARG A 201 11.03 -0.89 -15.31
CA ARG A 201 12.15 -1.82 -15.08
C ARG A 201 11.93 -2.73 -13.87
N ASN A 202 11.34 -2.21 -12.81
CA ASN A 202 10.97 -2.96 -11.62
C ASN A 202 9.46 -3.25 -11.69
N ASP A 203 9.10 -4.53 -11.83
CA ASP A 203 7.70 -5.00 -11.90
C ASP A 203 7.50 -6.10 -10.86
N TRP A 204 6.86 -5.75 -9.74
CA TRP A 204 6.77 -6.59 -8.56
C TRP A 204 5.31 -6.80 -8.14
N THR A 205 5.01 -7.96 -7.58
CA THR A 205 3.69 -8.30 -7.03
C THR A 205 3.82 -8.89 -5.63
N ALA A 206 3.29 -8.19 -4.63
CA ALA A 206 3.23 -8.72 -3.27
C ALA A 206 2.05 -9.68 -3.13
N VAL A 207 2.32 -10.90 -2.67
CA VAL A 207 1.33 -11.96 -2.48
C VAL A 207 0.88 -11.97 -1.02
N THR A 208 -0.40 -11.68 -0.81
CA THR A 208 -0.94 -11.48 0.55
C THR A 208 -2.20 -12.29 0.81
N ALA A 209 -2.40 -12.64 2.09
CA ALA A 209 -3.66 -13.14 2.61
C ALA A 209 -4.20 -12.17 3.64
N VAL A 210 -5.47 -11.76 3.49
CA VAL A 210 -6.17 -10.86 4.40
C VAL A 210 -7.28 -11.63 5.08
N SER A 211 -7.41 -11.50 6.39
CA SER A 211 -8.57 -12.01 7.12
C SER A 211 -9.12 -10.95 8.07
N VAL A 212 -10.45 -10.87 8.13
CA VAL A 212 -11.18 -10.06 9.11
C VAL A 212 -12.13 -10.96 9.89
N ASP A 213 -12.03 -10.92 11.23
CA ASP A 213 -12.87 -11.69 12.18
C ASP A 213 -13.70 -10.79 13.11
#